data_AF-A0A9D6NHY7-F1
#
_entry.id   AF-A0A9D6NHY7-F1
#
_cell.length_a   1.000
_cell.length_b   1.000
_cell.length_c   1.000
_cell.angle_alpha   90.00
_cell.angle_beta   90.00
_cell.angle_gamma   90.00
#
_symmetry.space_group_name_H-M   'P 1'
#
loop_
_entity.id
_entity.type
_entity.pdbx_description
1 polymer ?
#
loop_
_entity_poly.entity_id
_entity_poly.type
_entity_poly.pdbx_seq_one_letter_code
_entity_poly.pdbx_strand_id
1 'polypeptide(L)'
;MELSKTLSGLHPLMVHFPIALLFTAVAMDLYAFGRKDPRAAWVGQILLVLGTVGLMFTFITGNFAEVWAARNHIPQAPMDRHESFATATSWVFIAIVAFRSFLTVEHRQFVVYLAMAVLALGLLTVTGMEGGELVFKYAAGIQGVVPPIPATAQDLANLTLENTPDELDYSALMHHVFGWMVLLLAVWLGYQCLELPQVERIRALGPVLLVTGGIFLMIFSDFNAWPLSNELPITDKEVLAHKLIATLMILSGVATSLVRRRPNADITRMQSHLIAVLALAGGGILFTHVHTGAPFSDTAIGVYIHHFVLGVLSLSCGTVKLLELSLPERRKLWDVLWVGLLLLIAFSLITYNEGIPWYLQ
;
A
#
# COMPACT_ATOMS: atom_id res chain seq x y z
N MET A 1 -10.19 4.38 20.25
CA MET A 1 -10.70 3.01 20.52
C MET A 1 -12.01 2.70 19.79
N GLU A 2 -13.04 3.54 19.88
CA GLU A 2 -14.35 3.27 19.24
C GLU A 2 -14.29 3.16 17.71
N LEU A 3 -13.48 4.01 17.06
CA LEU A 3 -13.32 3.96 15.60
C LEU A 3 -12.72 2.63 15.12
N SER A 4 -11.63 2.16 15.73
CA SER A 4 -10.98 0.90 15.32
C SER A 4 -11.87 -0.30 15.56
N LYS A 5 -12.64 -0.31 16.66
CA LYS A 5 -13.64 -1.35 16.94
C LYS A 5 -14.78 -1.32 15.92
N THR A 6 -15.23 -0.14 15.51
CA THR A 6 -16.24 0.03 14.46
C THR A 6 -15.71 -0.49 13.12
N LEU A 7 -14.49 -0.12 12.73
CA LEU A 7 -13.84 -0.59 11.49
C LEU A 7 -13.64 -2.11 11.49
N SER A 8 -13.24 -2.69 12.62
CA SER A 8 -13.17 -4.14 12.81
C SER A 8 -14.53 -4.82 12.54
N GLY A 9 -15.63 -4.28 13.09
CA GLY A 9 -16.97 -4.80 12.85
C GLY A 9 -17.46 -4.68 11.40
N LEU A 10 -16.90 -3.76 10.60
CA LEU A 10 -17.24 -3.63 9.19
C LEU A 10 -16.60 -4.71 8.32
N HIS A 11 -15.48 -5.31 8.72
CA HIS A 11 -14.78 -6.30 7.89
C HIS A 11 -15.68 -7.44 7.38
N PRO A 12 -16.38 -8.22 8.23
CA PRO A 12 -17.25 -9.31 7.75
C PRO A 12 -18.49 -8.82 6.98
N LEU A 13 -18.86 -7.55 7.11
CA LEU A 13 -19.94 -6.96 6.31
C LEU A 13 -19.44 -6.62 4.90
N MET A 14 -18.21 -6.12 4.80
CA MET A 14 -17.64 -5.61 3.56
C MET A 14 -17.15 -6.71 2.61
N VAL A 15 -16.72 -7.87 3.11
CA VAL A 15 -16.14 -8.97 2.27
C VAL A 15 -17.02 -9.42 1.11
N HIS A 16 -18.34 -9.36 1.24
CA HIS A 16 -19.27 -9.87 0.23
C HIS A 16 -19.24 -9.04 -1.06
N PHE A 17 -19.03 -7.73 -0.96
CA PHE A 17 -19.02 -6.82 -2.10
C PHE A 17 -17.86 -7.08 -3.06
N PRO A 18 -16.57 -7.08 -2.65
CA PRO A 18 -15.48 -7.37 -3.56
C PRO A 18 -15.58 -8.79 -4.12
N ILE A 19 -16.02 -9.78 -3.32
CA ILE A 19 -16.23 -11.15 -3.83
C ILE A 19 -17.24 -11.13 -4.98
N ALA A 20 -18.45 -10.60 -4.77
CA ALA A 20 -19.48 -10.58 -5.80
C ALA A 20 -19.06 -9.78 -7.05
N LEU A 21 -18.46 -8.59 -6.85
CA LEU A 21 -18.03 -7.72 -7.95
C LEU A 21 -16.92 -8.35 -8.79
N LEU A 22 -15.89 -8.94 -8.17
CA LEU A 22 -14.76 -9.53 -8.89
C LEU A 22 -15.18 -10.79 -9.67
N PHE A 23 -16.01 -11.66 -9.08
CA PHE A 23 -16.57 -12.79 -9.81
C PHE A 23 -17.42 -12.34 -11.00
N THR A 24 -18.28 -11.33 -10.80
CA THR A 24 -19.12 -10.79 -11.87
C THR A 24 -18.27 -10.12 -12.96
N ALA A 25 -17.20 -9.42 -12.60
CA ALA A 25 -16.28 -8.79 -13.53
C ALA A 25 -15.67 -9.79 -14.51
N VAL A 26 -15.11 -10.89 -13.99
CA VAL A 26 -14.50 -11.94 -14.81
C VAL A 26 -15.55 -12.65 -15.65
N ALA A 27 -16.76 -12.90 -15.12
CA ALA A 27 -17.86 -13.47 -15.90
C ALA A 27 -18.26 -12.58 -17.08
N MET A 28 -18.33 -11.26 -16.88
CA MET A 28 -18.61 -10.29 -17.94
C MET A 28 -17.49 -10.26 -18.99
N ASP A 29 -16.23 -10.32 -18.58
CA ASP A 29 -15.10 -10.36 -19.52
C ASP A 29 -15.00 -11.69 -20.29
N LEU A 30 -15.36 -12.82 -19.68
CA LEU A 30 -15.49 -14.11 -20.38
C LEU A 30 -16.60 -14.04 -21.43
N TYR A 31 -17.76 -13.49 -21.07
CA TYR A 31 -18.87 -13.26 -22.02
C TYR A 31 -18.44 -12.32 -23.15
N ALA A 32 -17.80 -11.21 -22.82
CA ALA A 32 -17.29 -10.24 -23.78
C ALA A 32 -16.30 -10.86 -24.76
N PHE A 33 -15.38 -11.71 -24.28
CA PHE A 33 -14.42 -12.40 -25.13
C PHE A 33 -15.09 -13.40 -26.08
N GLY A 34 -16.06 -14.17 -25.59
CA GLY A 34 -16.79 -15.16 -26.39
C GLY A 34 -17.74 -14.56 -27.41
N ARG A 35 -18.34 -13.41 -27.11
CA ARG A 35 -19.29 -12.70 -27.99
C ARG A 35 -18.66 -11.55 -28.78
N LYS A 36 -17.39 -11.23 -28.51
CA LYS A 36 -16.71 -10.03 -29.02
C LYS A 36 -17.50 -8.75 -28.74
N ASP A 37 -18.13 -8.69 -27.56
CA ASP A 37 -18.98 -7.56 -27.15
C ASP A 37 -18.15 -6.53 -26.36
N PRO A 38 -17.86 -5.34 -26.94
CA PRO A 38 -17.09 -4.31 -26.27
C PRO A 38 -17.82 -3.67 -25.09
N ARG A 39 -19.17 -3.70 -25.07
CA ARG A 39 -19.95 -3.15 -23.94
C ARG A 39 -19.81 -4.02 -22.71
N ALA A 40 -19.91 -5.34 -22.89
CA ALA A 40 -19.67 -6.29 -21.80
C ALA A 40 -18.23 -6.17 -21.27
N ALA A 41 -17.24 -5.97 -22.14
CA ALA A 41 -15.84 -5.76 -21.74
C ALA A 41 -15.65 -4.47 -20.91
N TRP A 42 -16.42 -3.42 -21.24
CA TRP A 42 -16.39 -2.17 -20.49
C TRP A 42 -17.04 -2.32 -19.10
N VAL A 43 -18.17 -3.03 -19.02
CA VAL A 43 -18.80 -3.37 -17.73
C VAL A 43 -17.86 -4.24 -16.88
N GLY A 44 -17.23 -5.26 -17.48
CA GLY A 44 -16.22 -6.11 -16.82
C GLY A 44 -15.08 -5.29 -16.23
N GLN A 45 -14.54 -4.33 -16.99
CA GLN A 45 -13.49 -3.42 -16.51
C GLN A 45 -13.93 -2.59 -15.30
N ILE A 46 -15.14 -2.02 -15.34
CA ILE A 46 -15.65 -1.20 -14.22
C ILE A 46 -15.84 -2.05 -12.97
N LEU A 47 -16.47 -3.23 -13.11
CA LEU A 47 -16.68 -4.13 -11.99
C LEU A 47 -15.36 -4.63 -11.40
N LEU A 48 -14.35 -4.87 -12.24
CA LEU A 48 -13.00 -5.27 -11.81
C LEU A 48 -12.35 -4.16 -10.97
N VAL A 49 -12.42 -2.91 -11.44
CA VAL A 49 -11.90 -1.75 -10.70
C VAL A 49 -12.64 -1.56 -9.37
N LEU A 50 -13.98 -1.54 -9.39
CA LEU A 50 -14.80 -1.35 -8.19
C LEU A 50 -14.61 -2.49 -7.19
N GLY A 51 -14.56 -3.74 -7.66
CA GLY A 51 -14.30 -4.90 -6.83
C GLY A 51 -12.91 -4.85 -6.18
N THR A 52 -11.89 -4.40 -6.91
CA THR A 52 -10.53 -4.25 -6.37
C THR A 52 -10.46 -3.12 -5.35
N VAL A 53 -11.15 -1.98 -5.58
CA VAL A 53 -11.26 -0.91 -4.58
C VAL A 53 -11.99 -1.41 -3.31
N GLY A 54 -13.09 -2.14 -3.47
CA GLY A 54 -13.79 -2.76 -2.36
C GLY A 54 -12.94 -3.79 -1.60
N LEU A 55 -12.06 -4.51 -2.32
CA LEU A 55 -11.11 -5.45 -1.74
C LEU A 55 -10.11 -4.71 -0.86
N MET A 56 -9.59 -3.55 -1.30
CA MET A 56 -8.68 -2.74 -0.47
C MET A 56 -9.37 -2.26 0.80
N PHE A 57 -10.61 -1.77 0.70
CA PHE A 57 -11.36 -1.34 1.89
C PHE A 57 -11.61 -2.49 2.88
N THR A 58 -11.91 -3.68 2.34
CA THR A 58 -12.07 -4.90 3.14
C THR A 58 -10.75 -5.32 3.80
N PHE A 59 -9.63 -5.21 3.08
CA PHE A 59 -8.30 -5.48 3.61
C PHE A 59 -7.99 -4.56 4.81
N ILE A 60 -8.22 -3.25 4.66
CA ILE A 60 -7.99 -2.26 5.72
C ILE A 60 -8.82 -2.55 6.97
N THR A 61 -10.12 -2.79 6.80
CA THR A 61 -10.99 -3.17 7.93
C THR A 61 -10.55 -4.51 8.56
N GLY A 62 -9.94 -5.40 7.77
CA GLY A 62 -9.35 -6.66 8.19
C GLY A 62 -8.17 -6.48 9.15
N ASN A 63 -7.25 -5.54 8.90
CA ASN A 63 -6.14 -5.25 9.83
C ASN A 63 -6.65 -4.85 11.22
N PHE A 64 -7.72 -4.04 11.29
CA PHE A 64 -8.35 -3.74 12.57
C PHE A 64 -9.06 -4.96 13.16
N ALA A 65 -9.70 -5.78 12.33
CA ALA A 65 -10.36 -7.01 12.76
C ALA A 65 -9.37 -8.00 13.40
N GLU A 66 -8.17 -8.12 12.85
CA GLU A 66 -7.09 -8.95 13.38
C GLU A 66 -6.68 -8.53 14.79
N VAL A 67 -6.41 -7.24 15.02
CA VAL A 67 -6.04 -6.74 16.35
C VAL A 67 -7.11 -7.07 17.39
N TRP A 68 -8.38 -6.86 17.05
CA TRP A 68 -9.48 -7.16 17.96
C TRP A 68 -9.75 -8.66 18.10
N ALA A 69 -9.50 -9.48 17.08
CA ALA A 69 -9.58 -10.93 17.17
C ALA A 69 -8.49 -11.49 18.10
N ALA A 70 -7.25 -11.00 17.98
CA ALA A 70 -6.15 -11.37 18.87
C ALA A 70 -6.49 -11.03 20.34
N ARG A 71 -7.03 -9.83 20.60
CA ARG A 71 -7.48 -9.40 21.94
C ARG A 71 -8.63 -10.25 22.50
N ASN A 72 -9.40 -10.90 21.63
CA ASN A 72 -10.43 -11.88 21.99
C ASN A 72 -9.90 -13.32 22.06
N HIS A 73 -8.57 -13.49 22.14
CA HIS A 73 -7.90 -14.78 22.29
C HIS A 73 -8.09 -15.74 21.10
N ILE A 74 -8.27 -15.19 19.89
CA ILE A 74 -8.18 -15.96 18.66
C ILE A 74 -6.71 -16.29 18.37
N PRO A 75 -6.35 -17.54 18.00
CA PRO A 75 -4.97 -17.92 17.68
C PRO A 75 -4.40 -17.13 16.50
N GLN A 76 -3.11 -16.77 16.55
CA GLN A 76 -2.48 -15.90 15.53
C GLN A 76 -2.20 -16.65 14.23
N ALA A 77 -1.69 -17.88 14.29
CA ALA A 77 -1.36 -18.66 13.10
C ALA A 77 -2.46 -18.73 11.99
N PRO A 78 -3.76 -18.99 12.30
CA PRO A 78 -4.80 -18.94 11.27
C PRO A 78 -5.12 -17.51 10.80
N MET A 79 -4.94 -16.48 11.64
CA MET A 79 -5.08 -15.08 11.24
C MET A 79 -3.98 -14.69 10.26
N ASP A 80 -2.72 -14.99 10.58
CA ASP A 80 -1.55 -14.74 9.71
C ASP A 80 -1.71 -15.42 8.34
N ARG A 81 -2.29 -16.63 8.32
CA ARG A 81 -2.57 -17.36 7.08
C ARG A 81 -3.61 -16.61 6.24
N HIS A 82 -4.71 -16.19 6.84
CA HIS A 82 -5.74 -15.40 6.17
C HIS A 82 -5.18 -14.05 5.66
N GLU A 83 -4.42 -13.34 6.49
CA GLU A 83 -3.76 -12.07 6.17
C GLU A 83 -2.80 -12.22 4.98
N SER A 84 -2.00 -13.29 4.96
CA SER A 84 -1.07 -13.59 3.86
C SER A 84 -1.81 -13.83 2.54
N PHE A 85 -2.90 -14.60 2.55
CA PHE A 85 -3.74 -14.81 1.38
C PHE A 85 -4.47 -13.54 0.94
N ALA A 86 -4.98 -12.75 1.89
CA ALA A 86 -5.60 -11.46 1.62
C ALA A 86 -4.61 -10.49 0.98
N THR A 87 -3.38 -10.43 1.48
CA THR A 87 -2.30 -9.60 0.93
C THR A 87 -1.97 -10.01 -0.50
N ALA A 88 -1.75 -11.31 -0.74
CA ALA A 88 -1.48 -11.81 -2.08
C ALA A 88 -2.65 -11.53 -3.05
N THR A 89 -3.89 -11.75 -2.59
CA THR A 89 -5.11 -11.49 -3.39
C THR A 89 -5.19 -10.02 -3.79
N SER A 90 -4.98 -9.12 -2.83
CA SER A 90 -4.99 -7.66 -3.03
C SER A 90 -4.00 -7.23 -4.12
N TRP A 91 -2.74 -7.64 -4.01
CA TRP A 91 -1.71 -7.30 -4.97
C TRP A 91 -1.95 -7.90 -6.35
N VAL A 92 -2.43 -9.14 -6.42
CA VAL A 92 -2.77 -9.80 -7.69
C VAL A 92 -3.91 -9.06 -8.39
N PHE A 93 -4.98 -8.67 -7.70
CA PHE A 93 -6.08 -7.92 -8.32
C PHE A 93 -5.67 -6.51 -8.74
N ILE A 94 -4.82 -5.82 -7.97
CA ILE A 94 -4.22 -4.54 -8.39
C ILE A 94 -3.45 -4.72 -9.71
N ALA A 95 -2.58 -5.73 -9.78
CA ALA A 95 -1.80 -6.02 -10.98
C ALA A 95 -2.69 -6.39 -12.19
N ILE A 96 -3.77 -7.14 -11.95
CA ILE A 96 -4.75 -7.53 -12.96
C ILE A 96 -5.51 -6.31 -13.48
N VAL A 97 -5.99 -5.41 -12.61
CA VAL A 97 -6.61 -4.13 -13.01
C VAL A 97 -5.66 -3.33 -13.88
N ALA A 98 -4.40 -3.18 -13.45
CA ALA A 98 -3.39 -2.43 -14.18
C ALA A 98 -3.17 -3.04 -15.58
N PHE A 99 -2.93 -4.35 -15.66
CA PHE A 99 -2.71 -5.03 -16.93
C PHE A 99 -3.93 -4.95 -17.86
N ARG A 100 -5.13 -5.21 -17.34
CA ARG A 100 -6.39 -5.22 -18.09
C ARG A 100 -6.75 -3.85 -18.66
N SER A 101 -6.36 -2.76 -17.98
CA SER A 101 -6.63 -1.39 -18.41
C SER A 101 -6.00 -1.03 -19.77
N PHE A 102 -4.98 -1.78 -20.22
CA PHE A 102 -4.34 -1.60 -21.53
C PHE A 102 -4.90 -2.52 -22.62
N LEU A 103 -5.91 -3.34 -22.31
CA LEU A 103 -6.39 -4.38 -23.21
C LEU A 103 -7.83 -4.11 -23.66
N THR A 104 -8.10 -4.50 -24.90
CA THR A 104 -9.44 -4.67 -25.48
C THR A 104 -9.64 -6.13 -25.86
N VAL A 105 -10.89 -6.55 -26.09
CA VAL A 105 -11.25 -7.95 -26.44
C VAL A 105 -10.62 -8.48 -27.74
N GLU A 106 -10.06 -7.58 -28.55
CA GLU A 106 -9.37 -7.91 -29.80
C GLU A 106 -7.90 -8.26 -29.59
N HIS A 107 -7.30 -7.83 -28.47
CA HIS A 107 -5.90 -8.10 -28.17
C HIS A 107 -5.69 -9.58 -27.85
N ARG A 108 -4.63 -10.18 -28.40
CA ARG A 108 -4.28 -11.60 -28.13
C ARG A 108 -3.96 -11.84 -26.65
N GLN A 109 -3.39 -10.84 -25.99
CA GLN A 109 -3.05 -10.83 -24.57
C GLN A 109 -4.29 -10.86 -23.66
N PHE A 110 -5.49 -10.57 -24.19
CA PHE A 110 -6.73 -10.66 -23.43
C PHE A 110 -6.99 -12.08 -22.91
N VAL A 111 -6.58 -13.11 -23.65
CA VAL A 111 -6.67 -14.51 -23.20
C VAL A 111 -5.76 -14.78 -22.01
N VAL A 112 -4.55 -14.21 -22.02
CA VAL A 112 -3.61 -14.31 -20.89
C VAL A 112 -4.17 -13.60 -19.67
N TYR A 113 -4.74 -12.40 -19.84
CA TYR A 113 -5.47 -11.70 -18.79
C TYR A 113 -6.59 -12.57 -18.20
N LEU A 114 -7.46 -13.15 -19.04
CA LEU A 114 -8.58 -13.98 -18.58
C LEU A 114 -8.10 -15.18 -17.76
N ALA A 115 -7.04 -15.85 -18.21
CA ALA A 115 -6.45 -16.96 -17.46
C ALA A 115 -5.95 -16.51 -16.08
N MET A 116 -5.23 -15.38 -16.01
CA MET A 116 -4.77 -14.82 -14.73
C MET A 116 -5.94 -14.39 -13.84
N ALA A 117 -7.00 -13.80 -14.41
CA ALA A 117 -8.18 -13.37 -13.68
C ALA A 117 -8.95 -14.56 -13.07
N VAL A 118 -9.09 -15.67 -13.80
CA VAL A 118 -9.69 -16.91 -13.28
C VAL A 118 -8.84 -17.50 -12.15
N LEU A 119 -7.51 -17.52 -12.31
CA LEU A 119 -6.61 -17.97 -11.23
C LEU A 119 -6.70 -17.07 -9.99
N ALA A 120 -6.82 -15.75 -10.18
CA ALA A 120 -7.00 -14.80 -9.10
C ALA A 120 -8.35 -14.98 -8.37
N LEU A 121 -9.42 -15.37 -9.06
CA LEU A 121 -10.67 -15.78 -8.39
C LEU A 121 -10.47 -17.04 -7.55
N GLY A 122 -9.63 -17.99 -7.99
CA GLY A 122 -9.22 -19.13 -7.18
C GLY A 122 -8.53 -18.69 -5.89
N LEU A 123 -7.58 -17.75 -5.98
CA LEU A 123 -6.91 -17.17 -4.83
C LEU A 123 -7.88 -16.45 -3.89
N LEU A 124 -8.80 -15.64 -4.43
CA LEU A 124 -9.87 -14.97 -3.68
C LEU A 124 -10.79 -15.96 -2.96
N THR A 125 -11.08 -17.10 -3.59
CA THR A 125 -11.87 -18.18 -2.99
C THR A 125 -11.15 -18.77 -1.79
N VAL A 126 -9.84 -19.05 -1.91
CA VAL A 126 -9.02 -19.53 -0.78
C VAL A 126 -9.00 -18.50 0.34
N THR A 127 -8.78 -17.21 0.04
CA THR A 127 -8.85 -16.14 1.04
C THR A 127 -10.19 -16.10 1.76
N GLY A 128 -11.29 -16.26 1.04
CA GLY A 128 -12.64 -16.34 1.63
C GLY A 128 -12.85 -17.59 2.48
N MET A 129 -12.31 -18.75 2.07
CA MET A 129 -12.35 -19.98 2.86
C MET A 129 -11.58 -19.84 4.18
N GLU A 130 -10.41 -19.22 4.13
CA GLU A 130 -9.58 -18.90 5.31
C GLU A 130 -10.31 -17.97 6.28
N GLY A 131 -10.95 -16.92 5.76
CA GLY A 131 -11.78 -16.03 6.58
C GLY A 131 -13.00 -16.75 7.17
N GLY A 132 -13.62 -17.63 6.39
CA GLY A 132 -14.70 -18.50 6.89
C GLY A 132 -14.22 -19.45 7.99
N GLU A 133 -13.02 -20.01 7.87
CA GLU A 133 -12.44 -20.87 8.90
C GLU A 133 -12.24 -20.12 10.22
N LEU A 134 -11.76 -18.87 10.19
CA LEU A 134 -11.64 -18.00 11.36
C LEU A 134 -12.99 -17.83 12.08
N VAL A 135 -14.07 -17.59 11.33
CA VAL A 135 -15.40 -17.41 11.92
C VAL A 135 -15.97 -18.74 12.45
N PHE A 136 -15.95 -19.80 11.64
CA PHE A 136 -16.66 -21.04 11.97
C PHE A 136 -15.91 -21.95 12.94
N LYS A 137 -14.58 -21.99 12.91
CA LYS A 137 -13.77 -22.84 13.81
C LYS A 137 -13.30 -22.09 15.04
N TYR A 138 -12.93 -20.82 14.90
CA TYR A 138 -12.32 -20.04 15.98
C TYR A 138 -13.28 -19.02 16.61
N ALA A 139 -14.48 -18.83 16.05
CA ALA A 139 -15.45 -17.81 16.50
C ALA A 139 -14.92 -16.37 16.39
N ALA A 140 -14.01 -16.11 15.45
CA ALA A 140 -13.50 -14.76 15.20
C ALA A 140 -14.65 -13.81 14.82
N GLY A 141 -14.70 -12.64 15.47
CA GLY A 141 -15.74 -11.64 15.26
C GLY A 141 -17.10 -11.94 15.92
N ILE A 142 -17.24 -13.04 16.67
CA ILE A 142 -18.46 -13.35 17.42
C ILE A 142 -18.35 -12.83 18.86
N GLN A 143 -19.23 -11.90 19.24
CA GLN A 143 -19.18 -11.27 20.56
C GLN A 143 -19.68 -12.21 21.67
N GLY A 144 -18.96 -12.20 22.81
CA GLY A 144 -19.37 -12.92 24.02
C GLY A 144 -19.22 -14.44 23.94
N VAL A 145 -18.51 -14.95 22.93
CA VAL A 145 -18.22 -16.37 22.77
C VAL A 145 -16.75 -16.63 23.09
N VAL A 146 -16.49 -17.60 23.96
CA VAL A 146 -15.13 -18.10 24.20
C VAL A 146 -14.68 -18.88 22.97
N PRO A 147 -13.51 -18.59 22.38
CA PRO A 147 -13.02 -19.33 21.22
C PRO A 147 -12.98 -20.84 21.49
N PRO A 148 -13.58 -21.68 20.62
CA PRO A 148 -13.54 -23.14 20.78
C PRO A 148 -12.10 -23.68 20.76
N ILE A 149 -11.23 -23.04 19.97
CA ILE A 149 -9.79 -23.29 19.92
C ILE A 149 -9.11 -21.96 20.32
N PRO A 150 -8.66 -21.81 21.57
CA PRO A 150 -8.12 -20.56 22.06
C PRO A 150 -6.66 -20.34 21.64
N ALA A 151 -6.23 -19.09 21.73
CA ALA A 151 -4.85 -18.65 21.60
C ALA A 151 -3.87 -19.49 22.43
N THR A 152 -2.71 -19.76 21.85
CA THR A 152 -1.61 -20.48 22.51
C THR A 152 -0.95 -19.61 23.58
N ALA A 153 -0.11 -20.21 24.44
CA ALA A 153 0.67 -19.45 25.42
C ALA A 153 1.58 -18.39 24.75
N GLN A 154 2.12 -18.70 23.56
CA GLN A 154 2.91 -17.75 22.78
C GLN A 154 2.04 -16.60 22.26
N ASP A 155 0.86 -16.89 21.74
CA ASP A 155 -0.07 -15.85 21.27
C ASP A 155 -0.45 -14.90 22.42
N LEU A 156 -0.71 -15.45 23.61
CA LEU A 156 -1.01 -14.66 24.80
C LEU A 156 0.20 -13.82 25.25
N ALA A 157 1.42 -14.35 25.15
CA ALA A 157 2.63 -13.57 25.42
C ALA A 157 2.78 -12.41 24.42
N ASN A 158 2.47 -12.63 23.15
CA ASN A 158 2.51 -11.60 22.11
C ASN A 158 1.50 -10.46 22.37
N LEU A 159 0.36 -10.73 23.03
CA LEU A 159 -0.60 -9.69 23.45
C LEU A 159 -0.07 -8.78 24.55
N THR A 160 0.94 -9.23 25.30
CA THR A 160 1.55 -8.47 26.39
C THR A 160 2.78 -7.68 25.96
N LEU A 161 3.18 -7.80 24.70
CA LEU A 161 4.30 -7.02 24.17
C LEU A 161 3.93 -5.54 24.18
N GLU A 162 4.88 -4.72 24.64
CA GLU A 162 4.82 -3.27 24.59
C GLU A 162 6.08 -2.78 23.89
N ASN A 163 5.94 -1.70 23.12
CA ASN A 163 7.10 -1.06 22.53
C ASN A 163 7.97 -0.42 23.61
N THR A 164 9.28 -0.53 23.45
CA THR A 164 10.20 0.23 24.30
C THR A 164 10.17 1.72 23.91
N PRO A 165 10.50 2.64 24.83
CA PRO A 165 10.62 4.07 24.49
C PRO A 165 11.57 4.31 23.30
N ASP A 166 12.68 3.58 23.24
CA ASP A 166 13.65 3.70 22.16
C ASP A 166 13.07 3.26 20.80
N GLU A 167 12.25 2.21 20.75
CA GLU A 167 11.55 1.78 19.53
C GLU A 167 10.56 2.85 19.04
N LEU A 168 9.79 3.43 19.96
CA LEU A 168 8.81 4.48 19.63
C LEU A 168 9.51 5.74 19.12
N ASP A 169 10.57 6.17 19.82
CA ASP A 169 11.36 7.34 19.45
C ASP A 169 12.08 7.12 18.11
N TYR A 170 12.60 5.92 17.87
CA TYR A 170 13.23 5.56 16.62
C TYR A 170 12.25 5.60 15.46
N SER A 171 11.08 4.97 15.60
CA SER A 171 10.06 5.00 14.56
C SER A 171 9.60 6.43 14.29
N ALA A 172 9.31 7.23 15.32
CA ALA A 172 8.92 8.62 15.17
C ALA A 172 10.00 9.46 14.46
N LEU A 173 11.27 9.29 14.86
CA LEU A 173 12.41 9.93 14.21
C LEU A 173 12.47 9.60 12.72
N MET A 174 12.32 8.33 12.36
CA MET A 174 12.35 7.89 10.96
C MET A 174 11.23 8.54 10.13
N HIS A 175 10.00 8.56 10.64
CA HIS A 175 8.89 9.25 9.98
C HIS A 175 9.15 10.75 9.83
N HIS A 176 9.67 11.41 10.86
CA HIS A 176 9.98 12.84 10.80
C HIS A 176 11.09 13.15 9.79
N VAL A 177 12.16 12.35 9.76
CA VAL A 177 13.25 12.50 8.77
C VAL A 177 12.69 12.41 7.36
N PHE A 178 11.88 11.39 7.04
CA PHE A 178 11.25 11.29 5.74
C PHE A 178 10.24 12.41 5.49
N GLY A 179 9.54 12.89 6.51
CA GLY A 179 8.64 14.04 6.41
C GLY A 179 9.37 15.31 5.98
N TRP A 180 10.52 15.62 6.59
CA TRP A 180 11.37 16.74 6.18
C TRP A 180 11.95 16.56 4.78
N MET A 181 12.37 15.35 4.41
CA MET A 181 12.85 15.06 3.06
C MET A 181 11.75 15.26 2.00
N VAL A 182 10.53 14.79 2.26
CA VAL A 182 9.38 14.98 1.37
C VAL A 182 8.98 16.45 1.31
N LEU A 183 9.07 17.20 2.42
CA LEU A 183 8.84 18.65 2.41
C LEU A 183 9.85 19.37 1.51
N LEU A 184 11.14 19.06 1.63
CA LEU A 184 12.18 19.62 0.78
C LEU A 184 11.93 19.28 -0.70
N LEU A 185 11.52 18.05 -0.99
CA LEU A 185 11.13 17.64 -2.34
C LEU A 185 9.92 18.44 -2.85
N ALA A 186 8.88 18.62 -2.03
CA ALA A 186 7.67 19.34 -2.37
C ALA A 186 7.95 20.83 -2.64
N VAL A 187 8.74 21.48 -1.79
CA VAL A 187 9.17 22.88 -1.96
C VAL A 187 10.01 23.02 -3.22
N TRP A 188 10.95 22.10 -3.46
CA TRP A 188 11.77 22.09 -4.68
C TRP A 188 10.92 21.91 -5.95
N LEU A 189 9.93 21.02 -5.94
CA LEU A 189 9.00 20.85 -7.06
C LEU A 189 8.08 22.06 -7.24
N GLY A 190 7.62 22.66 -6.15
CA GLY A 190 6.85 23.92 -6.17
C GLY A 190 7.64 25.07 -6.79
N TYR A 191 8.93 25.18 -6.48
CA TYR A 191 9.83 26.15 -7.10
C TYR A 191 9.90 25.99 -8.63
N GLN A 192 9.92 24.75 -9.11
CA GLN A 192 9.91 24.45 -10.55
C GLN A 192 8.54 24.77 -11.19
N CYS A 193 7.44 24.47 -10.49
CA CYS A 193 6.08 24.79 -10.94
C CYS A 193 5.83 26.30 -11.08
N LEU A 194 6.51 27.12 -10.27
CA LEU A 194 6.42 28.58 -10.32
C LEU A 194 7.36 29.23 -11.35
N GLU A 195 8.12 28.45 -12.12
CA GLU A 195 9.04 28.92 -13.17
C GLU A 195 10.05 29.98 -12.68
N LEU A 196 10.48 29.87 -11.42
CA LEU A 196 11.40 30.82 -10.79
C LEU A 196 12.83 30.77 -11.38
N PRO A 197 13.67 31.82 -11.24
CA PRO A 197 15.01 31.85 -11.85
C PRO A 197 15.88 30.65 -11.45
N GLN A 198 16.86 30.25 -12.28
CA GLN A 198 17.83 29.17 -11.96
C GLN A 198 17.29 27.73 -11.88
N VAL A 199 16.05 27.45 -12.31
CA VAL A 199 15.47 26.08 -12.36
C VAL A 199 16.45 25.04 -12.92
N GLU A 200 17.17 25.36 -14.00
CA GLU A 200 18.08 24.41 -14.64
C GLU A 200 19.24 23.95 -13.75
N ARG A 201 19.74 24.82 -12.86
CA ARG A 201 20.83 24.47 -11.93
C ARG A 201 20.38 23.50 -10.85
N ILE A 202 19.12 23.56 -10.45
CA ILE A 202 18.55 22.78 -9.34
C ILE A 202 17.78 21.54 -9.79
N ARG A 203 17.60 21.31 -11.10
CA ARG A 203 16.92 20.11 -11.65
C ARG A 203 17.56 18.77 -11.24
N ALA A 204 18.81 18.79 -10.78
CA ALA A 204 19.50 17.59 -10.30
C ALA A 204 19.15 17.18 -8.87
N LEU A 205 18.45 18.01 -8.10
CA LEU A 205 18.14 17.71 -6.71
C LEU A 205 17.21 16.50 -6.55
N GLY A 206 16.21 16.31 -7.43
CA GLY A 206 15.29 15.16 -7.32
C GLY A 206 15.99 13.80 -7.37
N PRO A 207 16.80 13.49 -8.40
CA PRO A 207 17.56 12.25 -8.45
C PRO A 207 18.54 12.10 -7.28
N VAL A 208 19.16 13.20 -6.82
CA VAL A 208 20.04 13.18 -5.65
C VAL A 208 19.25 12.79 -4.41
N LEU A 209 18.10 13.42 -4.15
CA LEU A 209 17.22 13.11 -3.01
C LEU A 209 16.74 11.66 -3.01
N LEU A 210 16.43 11.09 -4.19
CA LEU A 210 16.07 9.68 -4.32
C LEU A 210 17.23 8.74 -3.96
N VAL A 211 18.44 9.02 -4.46
CA VAL A 211 19.62 8.20 -4.15
C VAL A 211 20.00 8.34 -2.69
N THR A 212 20.10 9.56 -2.16
CA THR A 212 20.51 9.79 -0.77
C THR A 212 19.45 9.26 0.20
N GLY A 213 18.17 9.46 -0.08
CA GLY A 213 17.07 8.90 0.70
C GLY A 213 17.03 7.38 0.64
N GLY A 214 17.29 6.78 -0.52
CA GLY A 214 17.37 5.32 -0.64
C GLY A 214 18.57 4.72 0.10
N ILE A 215 19.74 5.36 0.06
CA ILE A 215 20.92 4.94 0.85
C ILE A 215 20.63 5.10 2.35
N PHE A 216 20.02 6.22 2.74
CA PHE A 216 19.62 6.45 4.12
C PHE A 216 18.66 5.36 4.60
N LEU A 217 17.58 5.09 3.84
CA LEU A 217 16.64 4.02 4.15
C LEU A 217 17.34 2.66 4.23
N MET A 218 18.23 2.33 3.29
CA MET A 218 18.95 1.05 3.28
C MET A 218 19.72 0.78 4.59
N ILE A 219 20.32 1.82 5.17
CA ILE A 219 21.19 1.71 6.34
C ILE A 219 20.41 1.90 7.64
N PHE A 220 19.53 2.89 7.69
CA PHE A 220 18.90 3.38 8.92
C PHE A 220 17.40 3.05 9.02
N SER A 221 16.81 2.27 8.11
CA SER A 221 15.41 1.83 8.31
C SER A 221 15.26 0.90 9.52
N ASP A 222 16.24 0.04 9.76
CA ASP A 222 16.17 -1.04 10.74
C ASP A 222 17.48 -1.09 11.54
N PHE A 223 17.49 -0.58 12.77
CA PHE A 223 18.71 -0.57 13.58
C PHE A 223 19.11 -1.98 14.07
N ASN A 224 18.12 -2.88 14.17
CA ASN A 224 18.26 -4.27 14.61
C ASN A 224 18.46 -5.26 13.45
N ALA A 225 18.59 -4.78 12.21
CA ALA A 225 18.88 -5.62 11.05
C ALA A 225 20.10 -5.14 10.26
N TRP A 226 20.46 -5.90 9.23
CA TRP A 226 21.59 -5.58 8.37
C TRP A 226 21.38 -4.20 7.70
N PRO A 227 22.41 -3.33 7.62
CA PRO A 227 23.82 -3.59 7.94
C PRO A 227 24.27 -3.24 9.37
N LEU A 228 23.39 -2.71 10.21
CA LEU A 228 23.77 -2.20 11.54
C LEU A 228 23.79 -3.30 12.63
N SER A 229 22.96 -4.33 12.47
CA SER A 229 22.85 -5.47 13.37
C SER A 229 22.49 -6.75 12.61
N ASN A 230 22.38 -7.88 13.31
CA ASN A 230 21.94 -9.17 12.78
C ASN A 230 20.85 -9.82 13.67
N GLU A 231 20.17 -9.03 14.50
CA GLU A 231 19.10 -9.54 15.38
C GLU A 231 17.89 -10.00 14.56
N LEU A 232 17.47 -9.18 13.58
CA LEU A 232 16.46 -9.56 12.60
C LEU A 232 17.09 -9.97 11.27
N PRO A 233 16.63 -11.07 10.65
CA PRO A 233 17.09 -11.48 9.34
C PRO A 233 16.54 -10.54 8.26
N ILE A 234 17.28 -10.41 7.15
CA ILE A 234 16.83 -9.61 5.99
C ILE A 234 15.53 -10.13 5.34
N THR A 235 15.14 -11.37 5.66
CA THR A 235 13.89 -12.00 5.21
C THR A 235 12.70 -11.68 6.09
N ASP A 236 12.91 -10.99 7.21
CA ASP A 236 11.80 -10.42 7.97
C ASP A 236 10.94 -9.52 7.07
N LYS A 237 9.61 -9.60 7.23
CA LYS A 237 8.67 -8.94 6.30
C LYS A 237 8.88 -7.43 6.27
N GLU A 238 9.12 -6.82 7.42
CA GLU A 238 9.31 -5.38 7.58
C GLU A 238 10.64 -4.94 6.98
N VAL A 239 11.72 -5.61 7.41
CA VAL A 239 13.10 -5.34 6.93
C VAL A 239 13.16 -5.49 5.41
N LEU A 240 12.59 -6.57 4.87
CA LEU A 240 12.57 -6.82 3.44
C LEU A 240 11.84 -5.71 2.69
N ALA A 241 10.69 -5.24 3.19
CA ALA A 241 9.95 -4.14 2.58
C ALA A 241 10.79 -2.86 2.53
N HIS A 242 11.46 -2.51 3.62
CA HIS A 242 12.37 -1.37 3.68
C HIS A 242 13.53 -1.50 2.68
N LYS A 243 14.20 -2.67 2.60
CA LYS A 243 15.32 -2.88 1.67
C LYS A 243 14.89 -2.86 0.20
N LEU A 244 13.70 -3.38 -0.10
CA LEU A 244 13.13 -3.33 -1.45
C LEU A 244 12.83 -1.88 -1.87
N ILE A 245 12.16 -1.10 -1.01
CA ILE A 245 11.86 0.31 -1.29
C ILE A 245 13.15 1.12 -1.45
N ALA A 246 14.12 0.93 -0.55
CA ALA A 246 15.43 1.57 -0.61
C ALA A 246 16.14 1.29 -1.94
N THR A 247 16.14 0.03 -2.37
CA THR A 247 16.72 -0.39 -3.65
C THR A 247 16.02 0.28 -4.83
N LEU A 248 14.68 0.30 -4.84
CA LEU A 248 13.90 0.94 -5.88
C LEU A 248 14.19 2.44 -5.97
N MET A 249 14.34 3.13 -4.84
CA MET A 249 14.70 4.55 -4.80
C MET A 249 16.10 4.82 -5.37
N ILE A 250 17.11 4.02 -4.98
CA ILE A 250 18.49 4.15 -5.48
C ILE A 250 18.53 3.93 -6.99
N LEU A 251 17.98 2.81 -7.46
CA LEU A 251 17.96 2.47 -8.89
C LEU A 251 17.23 3.54 -9.71
N SER A 252 16.12 4.06 -9.18
CA SER A 252 15.33 5.13 -9.79
C SER A 252 16.12 6.44 -9.93
N GLY A 253 16.82 6.85 -8.87
CA GLY A 253 17.64 8.06 -8.90
C GLY A 253 18.87 7.93 -9.81
N VAL A 254 19.53 6.77 -9.82
CA VAL A 254 20.66 6.47 -10.71
C VAL A 254 20.22 6.43 -12.17
N ALA A 255 19.17 5.67 -12.49
CA ALA A 255 18.64 5.55 -13.85
C ALA A 255 18.25 6.92 -14.42
N THR A 256 17.56 7.73 -13.61
CA THR A 256 17.20 9.09 -13.97
C THR A 256 18.44 9.97 -14.25
N SER A 257 19.48 9.85 -13.43
CA SER A 257 20.73 10.60 -13.61
C SER A 257 21.49 10.18 -14.88
N LEU A 258 21.47 8.89 -15.24
CA LEU A 258 22.11 8.37 -16.45
C LEU A 258 21.35 8.81 -17.72
N VAL A 259 20.02 8.74 -17.71
CA VAL A 259 19.21 9.13 -18.87
C VAL A 259 19.33 10.63 -19.15
N ARG A 260 19.50 11.47 -18.12
CA ARG A 260 19.77 12.91 -18.26
C ARG A 260 21.05 13.24 -19.03
N ARG A 261 22.00 12.30 -19.12
CA ARG A 261 23.25 12.48 -19.89
C ARG A 261 23.11 12.17 -21.37
N ARG A 262 21.99 11.57 -21.81
CA ARG A 262 21.77 11.19 -23.21
C ARG A 262 21.19 12.36 -23.99
N PRO A 263 21.68 12.65 -25.21
CA PRO A 263 21.06 13.62 -26.10
C PRO A 263 19.65 13.15 -26.50
N ASN A 264 18.68 14.07 -26.54
CA ASN A 264 17.28 13.86 -26.93
C ASN A 264 16.43 12.89 -26.07
N ALA A 265 16.85 12.60 -24.83
CA ALA A 265 16.04 11.76 -23.94
C ALA A 265 14.81 12.50 -23.40
N ASP A 266 13.63 11.87 -23.48
CA ASP A 266 12.39 12.35 -22.84
C ASP A 266 12.40 12.05 -21.33
N ILE A 267 13.22 12.81 -20.61
CA ILE A 267 13.47 12.66 -19.18
C ILE A 267 12.18 12.89 -18.38
N THR A 268 11.36 13.86 -18.77
CA THR A 268 10.16 14.24 -18.04
C THR A 268 9.13 13.12 -18.06
N ARG A 269 8.85 12.53 -19.23
CA ARG A 269 7.87 11.44 -19.33
C ARG A 269 8.33 10.19 -18.59
N MET A 270 9.60 9.81 -18.74
CA MET A 270 10.17 8.65 -18.05
C MET A 270 10.14 8.83 -16.52
N GLN A 271 10.52 10.01 -16.03
CA GLN A 271 10.46 10.35 -14.60
C GLN A 271 9.03 10.28 -14.07
N SER A 272 8.05 10.85 -14.77
CA SER A 272 6.65 10.82 -14.32
C SER A 272 6.10 9.40 -14.23
N HIS A 273 6.44 8.50 -15.16
CA HIS A 273 6.07 7.08 -15.06
C HIS A 273 6.72 6.38 -13.87
N LEU A 274 8.03 6.57 -13.71
CA LEU A 274 8.78 5.95 -12.62
C LEU A 274 8.25 6.39 -11.25
N ILE A 275 8.01 7.69 -11.09
CA ILE A 275 7.46 8.27 -9.86
C ILE A 275 6.04 7.78 -9.63
N ALA A 276 5.20 7.69 -10.67
CA ALA A 276 3.86 7.13 -10.54
C ALA A 276 3.90 5.68 -10.04
N VAL A 277 4.78 4.85 -10.61
CA VAL A 277 4.95 3.46 -10.21
C VAL A 277 5.45 3.35 -8.77
N LEU A 278 6.45 4.14 -8.37
CA LEU A 278 6.95 4.15 -7.00
C LEU A 278 5.89 4.61 -6.01
N ALA A 279 5.10 5.63 -6.33
CA ALA A 279 4.04 6.12 -5.47
C ALA A 279 2.89 5.10 -5.35
N LEU A 280 2.51 4.44 -6.44
CA LEU A 280 1.49 3.39 -6.41
C LEU A 280 1.97 2.15 -5.64
N ALA A 281 3.19 1.70 -5.89
CA ALA A 281 3.76 0.53 -5.20
C ALA A 281 4.02 0.83 -3.73
N GLY A 282 4.70 1.94 -3.40
CA GLY A 282 4.94 2.34 -2.02
C GLY A 282 3.65 2.65 -1.26
N GLY A 283 2.71 3.35 -1.89
CA GLY A 283 1.38 3.61 -1.31
C GLY A 283 0.59 2.34 -1.06
N GLY A 284 0.66 1.36 -1.96
CA GLY A 284 0.05 0.04 -1.77
C GLY A 284 0.67 -0.75 -0.61
N ILE A 285 2.00 -0.71 -0.46
CA ILE A 285 2.72 -1.40 0.63
C ILE A 285 2.33 -0.85 1.99
N LEU A 286 2.09 0.46 2.11
CA LEU A 286 1.69 1.07 3.37
C LEU A 286 0.40 0.46 3.94
N PHE A 287 -0.54 -0.02 3.12
CA PHE A 287 -1.74 -0.67 3.64
C PHE A 287 -1.45 -1.98 4.39
N THR A 288 -0.33 -2.64 4.09
CA THR A 288 0.06 -3.94 4.65
C THR A 288 1.28 -3.82 5.58
N HIS A 289 1.73 -2.60 5.86
CA HIS A 289 2.95 -2.36 6.61
C HIS A 289 2.61 -1.99 8.04
N VAL A 290 3.26 -2.64 9.00
CA VAL A 290 3.25 -2.28 10.41
C VAL A 290 4.64 -2.54 10.95
N HIS A 291 5.19 -1.61 11.72
CA HIS A 291 6.56 -1.66 12.25
C HIS A 291 6.58 -1.51 13.76
N THR A 292 5.91 -2.45 14.43
CA THR A 292 5.74 -2.42 15.88
C THR A 292 6.17 -3.74 16.51
N GLY A 293 7.00 -3.66 17.55
CA GLY A 293 7.24 -4.77 18.47
C GLY A 293 6.00 -5.22 19.25
N ALA A 294 4.88 -4.48 19.18
CA ALA A 294 3.63 -4.76 19.88
C ALA A 294 2.43 -4.79 18.92
N PRO A 295 2.31 -5.81 18.03
CA PRO A 295 1.38 -5.84 16.90
C PRO A 295 -0.12 -5.80 17.25
N PHE A 296 -0.48 -6.07 18.51
CA PHE A 296 -1.88 -6.05 18.96
C PHE A 296 -2.19 -4.91 19.95
N SER A 297 -1.25 -3.98 20.12
CA SER A 297 -1.37 -2.82 21.01
C SER A 297 -2.18 -1.68 20.40
N ASP A 298 -2.49 -0.65 21.20
CA ASP A 298 -3.11 0.57 20.68
C ASP A 298 -2.17 1.38 19.79
N THR A 299 -0.86 1.25 20.00
CA THR A 299 0.19 1.76 19.11
C THR A 299 0.04 1.17 17.71
N ALA A 300 -0.10 -0.15 17.58
CA ALA A 300 -0.32 -0.80 16.28
C ALA A 300 -1.55 -0.24 15.54
N ILE A 301 -2.65 0.00 16.25
CA ILE A 301 -3.85 0.65 15.69
C ILE A 301 -3.53 2.05 15.17
N GLY A 302 -2.75 2.84 15.93
CA GLY A 302 -2.26 4.16 15.52
C GLY A 302 -1.45 4.10 14.22
N VAL A 303 -0.46 3.21 14.17
CA VAL A 303 0.38 2.95 12.98
C VAL A 303 -0.49 2.61 11.77
N TYR A 304 -1.45 1.68 11.89
CA TYR A 304 -2.35 1.33 10.79
C TYR A 304 -3.13 2.54 10.26
N ILE A 305 -3.61 3.42 11.13
CA ILE A 305 -4.32 4.63 10.71
C ILE A 305 -3.39 5.59 9.98
N HIS A 306 -2.20 5.84 10.53
CA HIS A 306 -1.20 6.71 9.91
C HIS A 306 -0.81 6.18 8.52
N HIS A 307 -0.50 4.89 8.41
CA HIS A 307 -0.17 4.24 7.16
C HIS A 307 -1.31 4.20 6.16
N PHE A 308 -2.56 4.02 6.60
CA PHE A 308 -3.71 4.13 5.74
C PHE A 308 -3.80 5.52 5.09
N VAL A 309 -3.66 6.59 5.89
CA VAL A 309 -3.70 7.96 5.38
C VAL A 309 -2.56 8.22 4.40
N LEU A 310 -1.33 7.84 4.76
CA LEU A 310 -0.16 7.98 3.90
C LEU A 310 -0.28 7.16 2.61
N GLY A 311 -0.81 5.93 2.69
CA GLY A 311 -1.09 5.06 1.56
C GLY A 311 -2.07 5.70 0.58
N VAL A 312 -3.20 6.23 1.07
CA VAL A 312 -4.19 6.94 0.24
C VAL A 312 -3.59 8.18 -0.43
N LEU A 313 -2.83 8.99 0.30
CA LEU A 313 -2.17 10.17 -0.26
C LEU A 313 -1.14 9.76 -1.33
N SER A 314 -0.37 8.70 -1.10
CA SER A 314 0.62 8.18 -2.03
C SER A 314 -0.02 7.58 -3.30
N LEU A 315 -1.11 6.81 -3.17
CA LEU A 315 -1.90 6.36 -4.32
C LEU A 315 -2.49 7.53 -5.13
N SER A 316 -2.94 8.58 -4.44
CA SER A 316 -3.45 9.80 -5.07
C SER A 316 -2.34 10.51 -5.86
N CYS A 317 -1.12 10.57 -5.30
CA CYS A 317 0.08 11.05 -5.98
C CYS A 317 0.31 10.27 -7.29
N GLY A 318 0.33 8.94 -7.23
CA GLY A 318 0.48 8.08 -8.40
C GLY A 318 -0.61 8.32 -9.46
N THR A 319 -1.85 8.46 -9.02
CA THR A 319 -3.01 8.75 -9.89
C THR A 319 -2.86 10.09 -10.60
N VAL A 320 -2.48 11.15 -9.88
CA VAL A 320 -2.23 12.49 -10.46
C VAL A 320 -1.17 12.41 -11.55
N LYS A 321 -0.08 11.65 -11.34
CA LYS A 321 0.97 11.49 -12.36
C LYS A 321 0.50 10.70 -13.58
N LEU A 322 -0.37 9.71 -13.42
CA LEU A 322 -0.98 9.01 -14.55
C LEU A 322 -1.97 9.90 -15.33
N LEU A 323 -2.74 10.73 -14.63
CA LEU A 323 -3.64 11.71 -15.26
C LEU A 323 -2.87 12.79 -16.01
N GLU A 324 -1.75 13.26 -15.48
CA GLU A 324 -0.85 14.21 -16.17
C GLU A 324 -0.40 13.67 -17.53
N LEU A 325 -0.04 12.39 -17.58
CA LEU A 325 0.38 11.71 -18.81
C LEU A 325 -0.77 11.53 -19.82
N SER A 326 -2.00 11.43 -19.33
CA SER A 326 -3.19 11.17 -20.14
C SER A 326 -3.88 12.45 -20.63
N LEU A 327 -3.76 13.54 -19.86
CA LEU A 327 -4.42 14.83 -20.07
C LEU A 327 -3.40 15.99 -20.00
N PRO A 328 -2.42 16.04 -20.92
CA PRO A 328 -1.29 16.97 -20.85
C PRO A 328 -1.70 18.45 -20.95
N GLU A 329 -2.86 18.75 -21.56
CA GLU A 329 -3.40 20.10 -21.68
C GLU A 329 -3.71 20.77 -20.34
N ARG A 330 -3.85 20.00 -19.24
CA ARG A 330 -4.06 20.51 -17.88
C ARG A 330 -2.82 20.44 -16.99
N ARG A 331 -1.62 20.42 -17.57
CA ARG A 331 -0.34 20.27 -16.84
C ARG A 331 -0.21 21.09 -15.55
N LYS A 332 -0.52 22.40 -15.59
CA LYS A 332 -0.44 23.26 -14.40
C LYS A 332 -1.31 22.78 -13.23
N LEU A 333 -2.51 22.27 -13.52
CA LEU A 333 -3.39 21.71 -12.50
C LEU A 333 -2.76 20.47 -11.86
N TRP A 334 -2.22 19.57 -12.70
CA TRP A 334 -1.59 18.34 -12.22
C TRP A 334 -0.33 18.60 -11.40
N ASP A 335 0.49 19.58 -11.80
CA ASP A 335 1.66 20.00 -11.05
C ASP A 335 1.28 20.58 -9.67
N VAL A 336 0.24 21.41 -9.60
CA VAL A 336 -0.28 21.96 -8.33
C VAL A 336 -0.84 20.85 -7.43
N LEU A 337 -1.65 19.94 -7.97
CA LEU A 337 -2.20 18.82 -7.20
C LEU A 337 -1.10 17.90 -6.68
N TRP A 338 -0.09 17.61 -7.51
CA TRP A 338 1.06 16.80 -7.14
C TRP A 338 1.83 17.43 -5.97
N VAL A 339 2.18 18.71 -6.06
CA VAL A 339 2.88 19.43 -4.98
C VAL A 339 2.01 19.48 -3.73
N GLY A 340 0.72 19.75 -3.86
CA GLY A 340 -0.22 19.76 -2.74
C GLY A 340 -0.30 18.43 -1.99
N LEU A 341 -0.37 17.31 -2.71
CA LEU A 341 -0.38 15.98 -2.10
C LEU A 341 0.95 15.66 -1.40
N LEU A 342 2.10 16.03 -1.97
CA LEU A 342 3.39 15.87 -1.31
C LEU A 342 3.50 16.71 -0.02
N LEU A 343 2.93 17.93 -0.01
CA LEU A 343 2.87 18.75 1.20
C LEU A 343 2.00 18.10 2.28
N LEU A 344 0.89 17.47 1.91
CA LEU A 344 0.06 16.70 2.85
C LEU A 344 0.80 15.49 3.40
N ILE A 345 1.50 14.72 2.56
CA ILE A 345 2.35 13.59 3.00
C ILE A 345 3.43 14.08 3.96
N ALA A 346 4.14 15.15 3.61
CA ALA A 346 5.16 15.74 4.46
C ALA A 346 4.58 16.17 5.82
N PHE A 347 3.44 16.83 5.82
CA PHE A 347 2.76 17.23 7.06
C PHE A 347 2.35 16.02 7.91
N SER A 348 1.76 14.98 7.30
CA SER A 348 1.39 13.74 7.99
C SER A 348 2.59 13.02 8.61
N LEU A 349 3.74 13.03 7.92
CA LEU A 349 4.98 12.43 8.41
C LEU A 349 5.65 13.27 9.51
N ILE A 350 5.70 14.60 9.37
CA ILE A 350 6.31 15.49 10.39
C ILE A 350 5.48 15.51 11.68
N THR A 351 4.15 15.35 11.57
CA THR A 351 3.24 15.30 12.72
C THR A 351 2.95 13.87 13.19
N TYR A 352 3.66 12.88 12.63
CA TYR A 352 3.50 11.47 12.98
C TYR A 352 3.87 11.23 14.44
N ASN A 353 3.10 10.35 15.07
CA ASN A 353 3.45 9.68 16.31
C ASN A 353 2.94 8.24 16.24
N GLU A 354 3.55 7.35 17.01
CA GLU A 354 3.18 5.93 17.08
C GLU A 354 1.78 5.69 17.66
N GLY A 355 1.17 6.69 18.29
CA GLY A 355 -0.14 6.59 18.91
C GLY A 355 -1.31 6.81 17.96
N ILE A 356 -2.51 6.87 18.54
CA ILE A 356 -3.71 7.31 17.82
C ILE A 356 -3.46 8.74 17.33
N PRO A 357 -3.71 9.05 16.05
CA PRO A 357 -3.48 10.40 15.53
C PRO A 357 -4.22 11.45 16.35
N TRP A 358 -3.59 12.61 16.55
CA TRP A 358 -4.11 13.70 17.38
C TRP A 358 -5.50 14.21 16.97
N TYR A 359 -5.90 14.00 15.71
CA TYR A 359 -7.23 14.36 15.19
C TYR A 359 -8.32 13.30 15.44
N LEU A 360 -7.98 12.19 16.09
CA LEU A 360 -8.88 11.08 16.48
C LEU A 360 -8.88 10.81 17.98
N GLN A 361 -8.17 11.62 18.77
CA GLN A 361 -8.09 11.50 20.24
C GLN A 361 -9.29 12.14 20.93
#